data_AF-A0A533WYH4-F1
#
_entry.id   AF-A0A533WYH4-F1
#
_cell.length_a   1.000
_cell.length_b   1.000
_cell.length_c   1.000
_cell.angle_alpha   90.00
_cell.angle_beta   90.00
_cell.angle_gamma   90.00
#
_symmetry.space_group_name_H-M   'P 1'
#
loop_
_entity.id
_entity.type
_entity.pdbx_description
1 polymer ?
#
loop_
_entity_poly.entity_id
_entity_poly.type
_entity_poly.pdbx_seq_one_letter_code
_entity_poly.pdbx_strand_id
1 'polypeptide(L)'
;MGYGAYETTGDILDTANSGGTLSSDAVVDPVKYLRAFNYGHVSTLPDGTTLREFTLVADDRQTKEITPGVHYNVWTFNGTVPGPTLRATEGDLMRIIFINNGTMAHNIHTHGIHKAEMDGVFETVNPGGRFVYEFYAEHFGVYPYHCHVQPLESHISHGLHGVYIVDPKTPRPPADEMVMIMNGFDTDFDTENNFYAVNSIPFYYMHHPIEIEKGKLVRIYLVNMLEFDQINSFHLHGNLYNLYPTGTSLVPNELTDMVTMSQGERAILEFTYNYTGVYMFHAHKTEFAEKGWTGLFNVKDSSENDIKTATASFGEK
;
A
#
# COMPACT_ATOMS: atom_id res chain seq x y z
N MET A 1 22.10 17.54 -21.57
CA MET A 1 23.28 18.04 -20.81
C MET A 1 23.38 17.16 -19.58
N GLY A 2 24.49 16.43 -19.42
CA GLY A 2 24.62 15.42 -18.38
C GLY A 2 24.68 16.04 -16.99
N TYR A 3 23.94 15.46 -16.04
CA TYR A 3 24.05 15.79 -14.63
C TYR A 3 25.44 15.36 -14.15
N GLY A 4 26.21 16.31 -13.62
CA GLY A 4 27.54 16.04 -13.07
C GLY A 4 27.42 15.25 -11.78
N ALA A 5 28.09 14.10 -11.72
CA ALA A 5 28.31 13.38 -10.48
C ALA A 5 29.42 14.09 -9.70
N TYR A 6 29.10 14.56 -8.50
CA TYR A 6 30.09 14.98 -7.52
C TYR A 6 30.37 13.80 -6.59
N GLU A 7 31.60 13.29 -6.60
CA GLU A 7 32.07 12.39 -5.54
C GLU A 7 32.44 13.22 -4.30
N THR A 8 31.84 12.90 -3.16
CA THR A 8 32.27 13.40 -1.85
C THR A 8 32.80 12.23 -1.02
N THR A 9 33.76 12.50 -0.15
CA THR A 9 34.54 11.50 0.61
C THR A 9 33.86 11.06 1.93
N GLY A 10 32.53 10.99 1.95
CA GLY A 10 31.76 10.45 3.08
C GLY A 10 30.81 9.38 2.58
N ASP A 11 30.40 8.45 3.44
CA ASP A 11 29.44 7.39 3.16
C ASP A 11 28.05 7.99 2.80
N ILE A 12 27.94 8.61 1.62
CA ILE A 12 26.66 8.93 1.02
C ILE A 12 26.12 7.61 0.49
N LEU A 13 25.20 7.02 1.26
CA LEU A 13 24.32 5.97 0.77
C LEU A 13 23.44 6.61 -0.29
N ASP A 14 23.86 6.52 -1.55
CA ASP A 14 23.10 6.97 -2.70
C ASP A 14 21.96 5.98 -2.96
N THR A 15 20.87 6.14 -2.22
CA THR A 15 19.70 5.26 -2.29
C THR A 15 19.01 5.30 -3.66
N ALA A 16 19.19 6.38 -4.43
CA ALA A 16 18.66 6.53 -5.77
C ALA A 16 19.49 5.78 -6.84
N ASN A 17 20.78 5.50 -6.58
CA ASN A 17 21.66 4.77 -7.50
C ASN A 17 22.20 3.44 -6.94
N SER A 18 21.93 3.12 -5.67
CA SER A 18 22.24 1.82 -5.07
C SER A 18 21.31 0.78 -5.72
N GLY A 19 21.84 0.07 -6.72
CA GLY A 19 21.09 -0.83 -7.59
C GLY A 19 20.04 -1.66 -6.82
N GLY A 20 18.81 -1.64 -7.34
CA GLY A 20 17.58 -2.01 -6.62
C GLY A 20 17.43 -3.45 -6.13
N THR A 21 18.48 -4.19 -5.79
CA THR A 21 18.29 -5.53 -5.19
C THR A 21 17.62 -5.36 -3.84
N LEU A 22 16.39 -5.89 -3.69
CA LEU A 22 15.69 -5.89 -2.42
C LEU A 22 16.49 -6.70 -1.40
N SER A 23 16.77 -6.11 -0.24
CA SER A 23 17.44 -6.79 0.86
C SER A 23 16.66 -7.99 1.34
N SER A 24 17.35 -9.05 1.76
CA SER A 24 16.71 -10.18 2.43
C SER A 24 16.10 -9.78 3.78
N ASP A 25 16.50 -8.65 4.34
CA ASP A 25 15.94 -8.06 5.57
C ASP A 25 15.02 -6.86 5.30
N ALA A 26 14.57 -6.68 4.06
CA ALA A 26 13.61 -5.64 3.72
C ALA A 26 12.30 -5.82 4.49
N VAL A 27 11.68 -4.71 4.89
CA VAL A 27 10.41 -4.71 5.63
C VAL A 27 9.24 -5.29 4.82
N VAL A 28 9.29 -5.22 3.50
CA VAL A 28 8.27 -5.74 2.59
C VAL A 28 8.87 -6.02 1.22
N ASP A 29 8.24 -6.92 0.46
CA ASP A 29 8.42 -7.06 -0.98
C ASP A 29 7.33 -6.23 -1.69
N PRO A 30 7.65 -5.06 -2.27
CA PRO A 30 6.64 -4.19 -2.87
C PRO A 30 5.95 -4.82 -4.08
N VAL A 31 6.64 -5.63 -4.91
CA VAL A 31 6.00 -6.29 -6.07
C VAL A 31 4.95 -7.27 -5.60
N LYS A 32 5.28 -8.06 -4.57
CA LYS A 32 4.33 -9.00 -3.99
C LYS A 32 3.17 -8.26 -3.33
N TYR A 33 3.47 -7.24 -2.51
CA TYR A 33 2.45 -6.48 -1.78
C TYR A 33 1.47 -5.79 -2.74
N LEU A 34 1.96 -5.21 -3.84
CA LEU A 34 1.18 -4.45 -4.83
C LEU A 34 -0.08 -5.19 -5.30
N ARG A 35 -0.05 -6.53 -5.39
CA ARG A 35 -1.19 -7.35 -5.86
C ARG A 35 -1.63 -8.42 -4.85
N ALA A 36 -1.18 -8.34 -3.60
CA ALA A 36 -1.53 -9.32 -2.57
C ALA A 36 -2.81 -8.94 -1.83
N PHE A 37 -3.95 -9.49 -2.26
CA PHE A 37 -5.24 -9.33 -1.59
C PHE A 37 -5.51 -10.51 -0.65
N ASN A 38 -5.64 -10.25 0.65
CA ASN A 38 -5.98 -11.25 1.65
C ASN A 38 -7.51 -11.32 1.81
N TYR A 39 -8.10 -12.46 1.50
CA TYR A 39 -9.55 -12.71 1.62
C TYR A 39 -9.97 -13.38 2.94
N GLY A 40 -8.99 -13.67 3.81
CA GLY A 40 -9.19 -14.34 5.09
C GLY A 40 -9.54 -15.82 4.92
N HIS A 41 -9.82 -16.48 6.05
CA HIS A 41 -10.49 -17.77 6.06
C HIS A 41 -11.99 -17.55 5.84
N VAL A 42 -12.50 -18.06 4.72
CA VAL A 42 -13.90 -17.85 4.32
C VAL A 42 -14.74 -19.03 4.77
N SER A 43 -15.86 -18.74 5.43
CA SER A 43 -16.87 -19.71 5.84
C SER A 43 -18.27 -19.12 5.74
N THR A 44 -19.31 -19.93 5.96
CA THR A 44 -20.71 -19.48 5.91
C THR A 44 -21.37 -19.74 7.25
N LEU A 45 -22.02 -18.71 7.80
CA LEU A 45 -22.80 -18.79 9.03
C LEU A 45 -24.17 -19.46 8.78
N PRO A 46 -24.87 -19.93 9.83
CA PRO A 46 -26.17 -20.60 9.67
C PRO A 46 -27.26 -19.76 8.99
N ASP A 47 -27.16 -18.44 9.04
CA ASP A 47 -28.07 -17.48 8.39
C ASP A 47 -27.72 -17.22 6.91
N GLY A 48 -26.65 -17.84 6.41
CA GLY A 48 -26.16 -17.67 5.03
C GLY A 48 -25.14 -16.54 4.86
N THR A 49 -24.82 -15.78 5.93
CA THR A 49 -23.81 -14.72 5.87
C THR A 49 -22.42 -15.31 5.65
N THR A 50 -21.65 -14.75 4.71
CA THR A 50 -20.24 -15.08 4.54
C THR A 50 -19.44 -14.48 5.70
N LEU A 51 -18.73 -15.32 6.45
CA LEU A 51 -17.75 -14.91 7.45
C LEU A 51 -16.35 -14.92 6.82
N ARG A 52 -15.62 -13.80 6.96
CA ARG A 52 -14.18 -13.71 6.65
C ARG A 52 -13.40 -13.48 7.93
N GLU A 53 -12.61 -14.48 8.30
CA GLU A 53 -11.77 -14.42 9.50
C GLU A 53 -10.31 -14.11 9.13
N PHE A 54 -9.74 -13.13 9.80
CA PHE A 54 -8.36 -12.67 9.64
C PHE A 54 -7.63 -12.79 10.96
N THR A 55 -6.31 -12.94 10.91
CA THR A 55 -5.43 -12.77 12.06
C THR A 55 -4.41 -11.68 11.75
N LEU A 56 -4.37 -10.66 12.59
CA LEU A 56 -3.38 -9.59 12.55
C LEU A 56 -2.57 -9.61 13.85
N VAL A 57 -1.25 -9.73 13.71
CA VAL A 57 -0.30 -9.78 14.82
C VAL A 57 0.54 -8.52 14.80
N ALA A 58 0.44 -7.69 15.84
CA ALA A 58 1.31 -6.53 16.02
C ALA A 58 2.66 -6.96 16.59
N ASP A 59 3.76 -6.43 16.06
CA ASP A 59 5.11 -6.55 16.61
C ASP A 59 5.89 -5.24 16.41
N ASP A 60 6.38 -4.65 17.50
CA ASP A 60 7.09 -3.37 17.61
C ASP A 60 8.62 -3.53 17.79
N ARG A 61 9.11 -4.78 17.80
CA ARG A 61 10.53 -5.07 18.11
C ARG A 61 11.41 -5.20 16.89
N GLN A 62 10.85 -5.02 15.69
CA GLN A 62 11.55 -5.30 14.46
C GLN A 62 12.42 -4.12 14.06
N THR A 63 13.66 -4.39 13.66
CA THR A 63 14.51 -3.47 12.92
C THR A 63 14.66 -4.04 11.53
N LYS A 64 14.31 -3.25 10.51
CA LYS A 64 14.29 -3.69 9.11
C LYS A 64 14.95 -2.66 8.23
N GLU A 65 15.51 -3.11 7.12
CA GLU A 65 16.07 -2.24 6.11
C GLU A 65 14.93 -1.64 5.27
N ILE A 66 14.84 -0.31 5.24
CA ILE A 66 13.83 0.43 4.45
C ILE A 66 14.41 0.92 3.12
N THR A 67 15.72 1.17 3.06
CA THR A 67 16.47 1.53 1.87
C THR A 67 17.95 1.16 2.09
N PRO A 68 18.78 0.92 1.06
CA PRO A 68 20.11 0.34 1.23
C PRO A 68 20.97 1.04 2.29
N GLY A 69 21.36 0.29 3.31
CA GLY A 69 22.17 0.73 4.45
C GLY A 69 21.38 1.43 5.57
N VAL A 70 20.11 1.79 5.37
CA VAL A 70 19.27 2.48 6.36
C VAL A 70 18.30 1.49 7.00
N HIS A 71 18.53 1.23 8.29
CA HIS A 71 17.68 0.37 9.11
C HIS A 71 16.80 1.20 10.02
N TYR A 72 15.53 0.82 10.13
CA TYR A 72 14.51 1.54 10.88
C TYR A 72 13.78 0.60 11.83
N ASN A 73 13.39 1.09 13.02
CA ASN A 73 12.54 0.31 13.93
C ASN A 73 11.12 0.34 13.40
N VAL A 74 10.69 -0.74 12.77
CA VAL A 74 9.35 -0.83 12.15
C VAL A 74 8.39 -1.55 13.09
N TRP A 75 7.16 -1.06 13.15
CA TRP A 75 6.08 -1.67 13.89
C TRP A 75 5.09 -2.23 12.88
N THR A 76 4.87 -3.54 12.93
CA THR A 76 4.26 -4.26 11.82
C THR A 76 2.94 -4.90 12.23
N PHE A 77 2.02 -4.99 11.28
CA PHE A 77 0.99 -6.03 11.31
C PHE A 77 1.46 -7.19 10.43
N ASN A 78 1.56 -8.40 10.99
CA ASN A 78 2.03 -9.61 10.30
C ASN A 78 3.44 -9.51 9.69
N GLY A 79 4.33 -8.72 10.29
CA GLY A 79 5.74 -8.66 9.90
C GLY A 79 6.05 -7.84 8.65
N THR A 80 5.09 -7.08 8.13
CA THR A 80 5.30 -6.15 7.01
C THR A 80 4.82 -4.74 7.32
N VAL A 81 5.43 -3.76 6.65
CA VAL A 81 4.92 -2.39 6.50
C VAL A 81 4.76 -2.14 5.00
N PRO A 82 3.56 -1.81 4.51
CA PRO A 82 2.30 -1.77 5.27
C PRO A 82 1.85 -3.16 5.74
N GLY A 83 0.88 -3.19 6.64
CA GLY A 83 0.16 -4.39 7.03
C GLY A 83 -0.65 -5.01 5.87
N PRO A 84 -1.08 -6.28 5.97
CA PRO A 84 -1.78 -6.98 4.90
C PRO A 84 -2.99 -6.21 4.33
N THR A 85 -3.14 -6.23 3.00
CA THR A 85 -4.36 -5.73 2.34
C THR A 85 -5.49 -6.73 2.61
N LEU A 86 -6.46 -6.34 3.43
CA LEU A 86 -7.65 -7.15 3.68
C LEU A 86 -8.68 -6.89 2.56
N ARG A 87 -9.45 -7.90 2.15
CA ARG A 87 -10.48 -7.75 1.12
C ARG A 87 -11.73 -8.57 1.44
N ALA A 88 -12.88 -7.93 1.28
CA ALA A 88 -14.18 -8.55 1.43
C ALA A 88 -15.18 -8.01 0.41
N THR A 89 -16.37 -8.58 0.40
CA THR A 89 -17.50 -8.07 -0.36
C THR A 89 -18.51 -7.45 0.59
N GLU A 90 -19.19 -6.39 0.15
CA GLU A 90 -20.22 -5.70 0.93
C GLU A 90 -21.29 -6.66 1.47
N GLY A 91 -21.48 -6.62 2.79
CA GLY A 91 -22.36 -7.51 3.55
C GLY A 91 -21.69 -8.76 4.14
N ASP A 92 -20.41 -9.04 3.82
CA ASP A 92 -19.65 -10.07 4.53
C ASP A 92 -19.45 -9.67 6.01
N LEU A 93 -19.46 -10.63 6.92
CA LEU A 93 -19.05 -10.41 8.31
C LEU A 93 -17.52 -10.49 8.40
N MET A 94 -16.89 -9.38 8.77
CA MET A 94 -15.46 -9.30 9.05
C MET A 94 -15.21 -9.71 10.49
N ARG A 95 -14.31 -10.66 10.70
CA ARG A 95 -13.74 -10.97 12.02
C ARG A 95 -12.23 -10.82 11.97
N ILE A 96 -11.69 -9.87 12.70
CA ILE A 96 -10.24 -9.66 12.82
C ILE A 96 -9.79 -10.09 14.21
N ILE A 97 -9.08 -11.21 14.28
CA ILE A 97 -8.40 -11.66 15.48
C ILE A 97 -7.09 -10.87 15.59
N PHE A 98 -7.08 -9.89 16.48
CA PHE A 98 -5.90 -9.10 16.76
C PHE A 98 -5.11 -9.68 17.93
N ILE A 99 -3.80 -9.87 17.74
CA ILE A 99 -2.87 -10.36 18.75
C ILE A 99 -1.76 -9.34 18.90
N ASN A 100 -1.53 -8.88 20.13
CA ASN A 100 -0.39 -8.03 20.43
C ASN A 100 0.80 -8.89 20.85
N ASN A 101 1.77 -9.07 19.95
CA ASN A 101 3.03 -9.78 20.21
C ASN A 101 4.18 -8.81 20.53
N GLY A 102 3.91 -7.51 20.59
CA GLY A 102 4.89 -6.45 20.87
C GLY A 102 5.18 -6.25 22.36
N THR A 103 5.83 -5.14 22.66
CA THR A 103 6.26 -4.74 24.01
C THR A 103 5.45 -3.58 24.58
N MET A 104 4.76 -2.82 23.73
CA MET A 104 3.81 -1.79 24.14
C MET A 104 2.37 -2.17 23.79
N ALA A 105 1.42 -1.34 24.24
CA ALA A 105 0.03 -1.56 23.91
C ALA A 105 -0.26 -1.17 22.46
N HIS A 106 -1.12 -1.95 21.80
CA HIS A 106 -1.55 -1.72 20.43
C HIS A 106 -3.05 -2.05 20.29
N ASN A 107 -3.64 -1.64 19.18
CA ASN A 107 -5.02 -1.91 18.79
C ASN A 107 -5.11 -1.78 17.26
N ILE A 108 -6.31 -2.01 16.72
CA ILE A 108 -6.64 -1.71 15.34
C ILE A 108 -7.89 -0.83 15.34
N HIS A 109 -7.73 0.39 14.85
CA HIS A 109 -8.83 1.22 14.39
C HIS A 109 -9.01 1.01 12.89
N THR A 110 -10.22 0.68 12.48
CA THR A 110 -10.58 0.55 11.06
C THR A 110 -11.39 1.77 10.65
N HIS A 111 -11.08 2.39 9.52
CA HIS A 111 -12.07 3.27 8.90
C HIS A 111 -13.23 2.41 8.37
N GLY A 112 -14.46 2.92 8.45
CA GLY A 112 -15.65 2.20 7.99
C GLY A 112 -16.81 2.32 8.97
N ILE A 113 -17.84 1.50 8.79
CA ILE A 113 -19.00 1.46 9.68
C ILE A 113 -18.86 0.27 10.63
N HIS A 114 -18.79 0.55 11.92
CA HIS A 114 -18.82 -0.45 12.99
C HIS A 114 -19.42 0.17 14.25
N LYS A 115 -19.72 -0.68 15.24
CA LYS A 115 -20.17 -0.22 16.55
C LYS A 115 -19.01 0.40 17.34
N ALA A 116 -19.33 1.20 18.34
CA ALA A 116 -18.34 1.87 19.18
C ALA A 116 -17.42 0.86 19.89
N GLU A 117 -17.94 -0.29 20.29
CA GLU A 117 -17.16 -1.34 20.99
C GLU A 117 -16.18 -2.08 20.06
N MET A 118 -16.21 -1.78 18.76
CA MET A 118 -15.35 -2.35 17.72
C MET A 118 -14.52 -1.27 17.01
N ASP A 119 -14.53 -0.03 17.53
CA ASP A 119 -13.82 1.11 16.97
C ASP A 119 -12.31 1.00 17.13
N GLY A 120 -11.84 0.32 18.18
CA GLY A 120 -10.43 0.09 18.43
C GLY A 120 -9.72 1.26 19.08
N VAL A 121 -10.38 2.39 19.33
CA VAL A 121 -9.80 3.55 20.01
C VAL A 121 -9.69 3.32 21.53
N PHE A 122 -10.68 2.66 22.14
CA PHE A 122 -10.70 2.40 23.58
C PHE A 122 -10.33 0.96 23.93
N GLU A 123 -10.35 0.07 22.95
CA GLU A 123 -10.04 -1.36 23.06
C GLU A 123 -8.53 -1.61 22.98
N THR A 124 -7.79 -0.96 23.88
CA THR A 124 -6.33 -1.10 23.97
C THR A 124 -5.96 -2.53 24.37
N VAL A 125 -5.10 -3.17 23.58
CA VAL A 125 -4.61 -4.53 23.84
C VAL A 125 -3.18 -4.46 24.34
N ASN A 126 -2.98 -4.83 25.60
CA ASN A 126 -1.66 -4.89 26.23
C ASN A 126 -0.78 -6.00 25.61
N PRO A 127 0.55 -5.96 25.80
CA PRO A 127 1.47 -7.01 25.37
C PRO A 127 1.01 -8.42 25.76
N GLY A 128 1.05 -9.36 24.81
CA GLY A 128 0.55 -10.73 24.95
C GLY A 128 -0.97 -10.87 24.94
N GLY A 129 -1.71 -9.76 24.83
CA GLY A 129 -3.15 -9.72 24.78
C GLY A 129 -3.73 -10.05 23.40
N ARG A 130 -5.05 -10.23 23.38
CA ARG A 130 -5.84 -10.51 22.18
C ARG A 130 -7.18 -9.78 22.25
N PHE A 131 -7.64 -9.27 21.11
CA PHE A 131 -9.00 -8.77 20.92
C PHE A 131 -9.58 -9.29 19.60
N VAL A 132 -10.90 -9.41 19.51
CA VAL A 132 -11.58 -9.86 18.28
C VAL A 132 -12.52 -8.75 17.84
N TYR A 133 -12.17 -8.09 16.74
CA TYR A 133 -13.03 -7.11 16.10
C TYR A 133 -14.03 -7.81 15.19
N GLU A 134 -15.32 -7.48 15.32
CA GLU A 134 -16.38 -8.02 14.46
C GLU A 134 -17.30 -6.91 13.96
N PHE A 135 -17.43 -6.79 12.64
CA PHE A 135 -18.32 -5.83 12.00
C PHE A 135 -18.69 -6.29 10.59
N TYR A 136 -19.83 -5.83 10.09
CA TYR A 136 -20.21 -6.09 8.70
C TYR A 136 -19.42 -5.16 7.76
N ALA A 137 -19.02 -5.69 6.61
CA ALA A 137 -18.39 -4.95 5.53
C ALA A 137 -19.40 -3.96 4.90
N GLU A 138 -19.52 -2.76 5.48
CA GLU A 138 -20.45 -1.71 5.05
C GLU A 138 -19.77 -0.32 5.11
N HIS A 139 -19.98 0.59 4.15
CA HIS A 139 -20.43 0.44 2.76
C HIS A 139 -19.26 -0.08 1.88
N PHE A 140 -19.49 -0.43 0.61
CA PHE A 140 -18.36 -0.72 -0.29
C PHE A 140 -17.42 0.49 -0.45
N GLY A 141 -16.12 0.25 -0.59
CA GLY A 141 -15.10 1.30 -0.66
C GLY A 141 -13.69 0.83 -0.29
N VAL A 142 -12.80 1.80 -0.09
CA VAL A 142 -11.41 1.60 0.34
C VAL A 142 -11.24 2.24 1.70
N TYR A 143 -10.71 1.49 2.67
CA TYR A 143 -10.64 1.93 4.05
C TYR A 143 -9.27 1.63 4.64
N PRO A 144 -8.52 2.61 5.14
CA PRO A 144 -7.34 2.31 5.93
C PRO A 144 -7.75 1.64 7.25
N TYR A 145 -6.82 0.88 7.81
CA TYR A 145 -6.83 0.51 9.21
C TYR A 145 -5.47 0.83 9.80
N HIS A 146 -5.41 1.23 11.06
CA HIS A 146 -4.15 1.57 11.71
C HIS A 146 -4.25 1.46 13.24
N CYS A 147 -3.11 1.48 13.93
CA CYS A 147 -3.11 1.58 15.38
C CYS A 147 -3.54 2.99 15.83
N HIS A 148 -4.23 3.05 16.96
CA HIS A 148 -4.81 4.25 17.57
C HIS A 148 -4.43 4.40 19.06
N VAL A 149 -3.29 3.82 19.47
CA VAL A 149 -2.71 4.03 20.81
C VAL A 149 -1.86 5.30 20.82
N GLN A 150 -1.83 6.01 21.96
CA GLN A 150 -1.01 7.22 22.14
C GLN A 150 0.45 6.84 22.48
N PRO A 151 1.48 7.54 21.93
CA PRO A 151 1.39 8.67 20.99
C PRO A 151 1.05 8.23 19.55
N LEU A 152 -0.06 8.75 19.02
CA LEU A 152 -0.70 8.25 17.80
C LEU A 152 0.25 8.31 16.59
N GLU A 153 0.95 9.43 16.45
CA GLU A 153 1.87 9.70 15.36
C GLU A 153 2.97 8.63 15.27
N SER A 154 3.52 8.19 16.41
CA SER A 154 4.56 7.16 16.43
C SER A 154 4.02 5.80 16.03
N HIS A 155 2.80 5.46 16.44
CA HIS A 155 2.20 4.18 16.06
C HIS A 155 1.96 4.08 14.55
N ILE A 156 1.51 5.17 13.92
CA ILE A 156 1.27 5.21 12.47
C ILE A 156 2.60 5.29 11.70
N SER A 157 3.48 6.23 12.04
CA SER A 157 4.75 6.46 11.32
C SER A 157 5.73 5.29 11.37
N HIS A 158 5.73 4.48 12.44
CA HIS A 158 6.53 3.25 12.47
C HIS A 158 5.95 2.11 11.62
N GLY A 159 4.71 2.23 11.12
CA GLY A 159 4.17 1.35 10.09
C GLY A 159 2.94 0.51 10.49
N LEU A 160 2.30 0.77 11.64
CA LEU A 160 1.06 0.08 12.03
C LEU A 160 -0.14 0.63 11.27
N HIS A 161 -0.13 0.44 9.95
CA HIS A 161 -1.19 0.82 9.04
C HIS A 161 -1.30 -0.17 7.89
N GLY A 162 -2.50 -0.34 7.35
CA GLY A 162 -2.78 -1.11 6.14
C GLY A 162 -4.08 -0.67 5.51
N VAL A 163 -4.57 -1.45 4.56
CA VAL A 163 -5.85 -1.17 3.88
C VAL A 163 -6.77 -2.37 3.91
N TYR A 164 -8.06 -2.08 4.03
CA TYR A 164 -9.15 -3.01 3.85
C TYR A 164 -10.06 -2.52 2.72
N ILE A 165 -10.28 -3.38 1.74
CA ILE A 165 -11.10 -3.11 0.55
C ILE A 165 -12.42 -3.86 0.67
N VAL A 166 -13.52 -3.14 0.48
CA VAL A 166 -14.86 -3.71 0.39
C VAL A 166 -15.33 -3.59 -1.05
N ASP A 167 -15.43 -4.72 -1.73
CA ASP A 167 -16.00 -4.79 -3.08
C ASP A 167 -17.52 -4.59 -3.04
N PRO A 168 -18.10 -3.88 -4.03
CA PRO A 168 -19.55 -3.78 -4.16
C PRO A 168 -20.17 -5.15 -4.47
N LYS A 169 -21.44 -5.36 -4.05
CA LYS A 169 -22.19 -6.60 -4.38
C LYS A 169 -22.27 -6.88 -5.87
N THR A 170 -22.43 -5.82 -6.68
CA THR A 170 -22.26 -5.89 -8.13
C THR A 170 -20.82 -5.54 -8.46
N PRO A 171 -19.99 -6.49 -8.91
CA PRO A 171 -18.57 -6.24 -9.12
C PRO A 171 -18.30 -5.10 -10.11
N ARG A 172 -17.22 -4.37 -9.87
CA ARG A 172 -16.65 -3.43 -10.84
C ARG A 172 -16.18 -4.20 -12.09
N PRO A 173 -16.02 -3.54 -13.25
CA PRO A 173 -15.39 -4.16 -14.42
C PRO A 173 -14.03 -4.78 -14.04
N PRO A 174 -13.69 -5.97 -14.57
CA PRO A 174 -12.40 -6.60 -14.32
C PRO A 174 -11.24 -5.66 -14.69
N ALA A 175 -10.22 -5.61 -13.84
CA ALA A 175 -9.02 -4.78 -14.02
C ALA A 175 -7.77 -5.54 -13.55
N ASP A 176 -6.58 -5.07 -13.95
CA ASP A 176 -5.34 -5.33 -13.23
C ASP A 176 -5.34 -4.46 -11.96
N GLU A 177 -5.61 -5.11 -10.82
CA GLU A 177 -5.84 -4.44 -9.55
C GLU A 177 -4.56 -4.36 -8.71
N MET A 178 -4.31 -3.18 -8.16
CA MET A 178 -3.10 -2.85 -7.42
C MET A 178 -3.42 -2.07 -6.15
N VAL A 179 -2.63 -2.25 -5.10
CA VAL A 179 -2.69 -1.44 -3.88
C VAL A 179 -1.43 -0.61 -3.72
N MET A 180 -1.62 0.68 -3.51
CA MET A 180 -0.55 1.64 -3.26
C MET A 180 -0.82 2.39 -1.97
N ILE A 181 0.00 2.15 -0.95
CA ILE A 181 -0.03 2.91 0.30
C ILE A 181 1.13 3.88 0.29
N MET A 182 0.82 5.17 0.38
CA MET A 182 1.76 6.28 0.40
C MET A 182 2.17 6.52 1.84
N ASN A 183 3.46 6.41 2.15
CA ASN A 183 4.00 6.55 3.50
C ASN A 183 5.36 7.26 3.51
N GLY A 184 5.83 7.62 4.70
CA GLY A 184 7.13 8.25 4.93
C GLY A 184 7.84 7.65 6.14
N PHE A 185 9.12 7.97 6.26
CA PHE A 185 9.96 7.57 7.40
C PHE A 185 10.75 8.77 7.90
N ASP A 186 10.53 9.10 9.17
CA ASP A 186 11.35 10.02 9.98
C ASP A 186 12.42 9.19 10.69
N THR A 187 13.67 9.30 10.25
CA THR A 187 14.80 8.46 10.68
C THR A 187 15.73 9.14 11.69
N ASP A 188 15.62 10.46 11.86
CA ASP A 188 16.35 11.25 12.86
C ASP A 188 15.45 11.76 14.01
N PHE A 189 14.15 11.42 13.96
CA PHE A 189 13.14 11.64 15.00
C PHE A 189 12.88 13.12 15.29
N ASP A 190 12.96 13.95 14.26
CA ASP A 190 12.73 15.39 14.35
C ASP A 190 11.33 15.82 13.91
N THR A 191 10.45 14.85 13.61
CA THR A 191 9.09 15.03 13.08
C THR A 191 9.04 15.54 11.64
N GLU A 192 10.11 15.34 10.86
CA GLU A 192 10.16 15.50 9.41
C GLU A 192 10.52 14.16 8.73
N ASN A 193 9.88 13.83 7.62
CA ASN A 193 10.23 12.59 6.90
C ASN A 193 11.53 12.79 6.09
N ASN A 194 12.52 11.91 6.30
CA ASN A 194 13.73 11.87 5.49
C ASN A 194 13.51 11.06 4.19
N PHE A 195 12.61 10.07 4.23
CA PHE A 195 12.29 9.21 3.08
C PHE A 195 10.78 9.12 2.83
N TYR A 196 10.40 8.98 1.57
CA TYR A 196 9.02 8.78 1.14
C TYR A 196 8.94 7.55 0.24
N ALA A 197 7.82 6.85 0.29
CA ALA A 197 7.62 5.66 -0.50
C ALA A 197 6.16 5.44 -0.87
N VAL A 198 5.99 4.57 -1.86
CA VAL A 198 4.75 3.84 -2.07
C VAL A 198 5.05 2.36 -1.78
N ASN A 199 4.28 1.75 -0.88
CA ASN A 199 4.54 0.42 -0.34
C ASN A 199 5.94 0.32 0.32
N SER A 200 6.34 1.37 1.04
CA SER A 200 7.36 1.37 2.10
C SER A 200 8.83 1.13 1.73
N ILE A 201 9.18 0.97 0.45
CA ILE A 201 10.58 0.97 -0.01
C ILE A 201 10.80 2.17 -0.97
N PRO A 202 11.54 3.21 -0.55
CA PRO A 202 11.91 4.35 -1.40
C PRO A 202 12.55 3.92 -2.72
N PHE A 203 12.19 4.59 -3.82
CA PHE A 203 12.68 4.36 -5.19
C PHE A 203 12.46 2.96 -5.77
N TYR A 204 11.76 2.07 -5.07
CA TYR A 204 11.68 0.68 -5.48
C TYR A 204 11.13 0.52 -6.91
N TYR A 205 10.01 1.17 -7.23
CA TYR A 205 9.40 1.08 -8.55
C TYR A 205 10.12 1.87 -9.65
N MET A 206 11.14 2.68 -9.31
CA MET A 206 12.05 3.25 -10.32
C MET A 206 13.01 2.19 -10.83
N HIS A 207 13.49 1.32 -9.95
CA HIS A 207 14.38 0.22 -10.30
C HIS A 207 13.64 -1.05 -10.73
N HIS A 208 12.38 -1.19 -10.32
CA HIS A 208 11.48 -2.30 -10.67
C HIS A 208 10.18 -1.76 -11.27
N PRO A 209 10.17 -1.35 -12.55
CA PRO A 209 8.97 -0.86 -13.19
C PRO A 209 7.79 -1.83 -13.05
N ILE A 210 6.63 -1.28 -12.71
CA ILE A 210 5.39 -2.04 -12.61
C ILE A 210 4.95 -2.41 -14.02
N GLU A 211 4.96 -3.71 -14.30
CA GLU A 211 4.56 -4.27 -15.58
C GLU A 211 3.03 -4.24 -15.72
N ILE A 212 2.54 -3.61 -16.80
CA ILE A 212 1.12 -3.54 -17.17
C ILE A 212 0.92 -3.73 -18.69
N GLU A 213 -0.28 -4.11 -19.09
CA GLU A 213 -0.61 -4.38 -20.49
C GLU A 213 -1.34 -3.20 -21.15
N LYS A 214 -0.95 -2.88 -22.39
CA LYS A 214 -1.64 -1.89 -23.23
C LYS A 214 -3.10 -2.28 -23.43
N GLY A 215 -4.00 -1.32 -23.31
CA GLY A 215 -5.45 -1.49 -23.49
C GLY A 215 -6.18 -2.21 -22.37
N LYS A 216 -5.47 -2.72 -21.35
CA LYS A 216 -6.07 -3.35 -20.17
C LYS A 216 -6.40 -2.30 -19.12
N LEU A 217 -7.57 -2.42 -18.48
CA LEU A 217 -7.97 -1.55 -17.38
C LEU A 217 -7.04 -1.82 -16.18
N VAL A 218 -6.39 -0.77 -15.69
CA VAL A 218 -5.64 -0.77 -14.44
C VAL A 218 -6.50 -0.09 -13.37
N ARG A 219 -6.53 -0.67 -12.17
CA ARG A 219 -7.22 -0.12 -11.02
C ARG A 219 -6.27 -0.05 -9.83
N ILE A 220 -6.00 1.15 -9.35
CA ILE A 220 -5.16 1.38 -8.17
C ILE A 220 -6.04 1.76 -6.99
N TYR A 221 -5.92 1.04 -5.89
CA TYR A 221 -6.41 1.42 -4.57
C TYR A 221 -5.32 2.24 -3.88
N LEU A 222 -5.44 3.56 -3.95
CA LEU A 222 -4.46 4.51 -3.41
C LEU A 222 -4.87 4.98 -2.03
N VAL A 223 -3.99 4.85 -1.04
CA VAL A 223 -4.26 5.23 0.36
C VAL A 223 -3.12 6.09 0.89
N ASN A 224 -3.43 7.22 1.53
CA ASN A 224 -2.44 8.07 2.17
C ASN A 224 -2.31 7.75 3.67
N MET A 225 -1.17 7.20 4.08
CA MET A 225 -0.81 7.00 5.48
C MET A 225 0.45 7.78 5.87
N LEU A 226 0.82 8.80 5.09
CA LEU A 226 1.93 9.70 5.41
C LEU A 226 1.63 10.47 6.69
N GLU A 227 2.55 10.41 7.64
CA GLU A 227 2.51 11.14 8.90
C GLU A 227 3.37 12.42 8.81
N PHE A 228 3.15 13.37 9.71
CA PHE A 228 3.84 14.67 9.84
C PHE A 228 3.56 15.67 8.70
N ASP A 229 3.71 15.26 7.45
CA ASP A 229 3.38 16.06 6.28
C ASP A 229 1.86 16.12 6.06
N GLN A 230 1.29 17.33 6.01
CA GLN A 230 -0.16 17.54 5.97
C GLN A 230 -0.87 16.96 4.74
N ILE A 231 -0.17 16.96 3.60
CA ILE A 231 -0.73 16.60 2.31
C ILE A 231 0.24 15.78 1.50
N ASN A 232 -0.34 15.08 0.54
CA ASN A 232 0.33 14.21 -0.36
C ASN A 232 -0.27 14.26 -1.75
N SER A 233 0.37 13.67 -2.75
CA SER A 233 -0.21 13.67 -4.10
C SER A 233 0.22 12.49 -4.94
N PHE A 234 -0.57 12.14 -5.95
CA PHE A 234 -0.20 11.17 -6.97
C PHE A 234 -0.40 11.82 -8.33
N HIS A 235 0.63 11.78 -9.18
CA HIS A 235 0.57 12.22 -10.57
C HIS A 235 0.97 11.08 -11.52
N LEU A 236 0.23 10.93 -12.61
CA LEU A 236 0.46 9.93 -13.66
C LEU A 236 0.95 10.58 -14.96
N HIS A 237 2.12 10.19 -15.44
CA HIS A 237 2.65 10.75 -16.69
C HIS A 237 1.95 10.18 -17.92
N GLY A 238 1.71 11.07 -18.89
CA GLY A 238 1.26 10.70 -20.23
C GLY A 238 -0.13 10.05 -20.28
N ASN A 239 -0.92 10.18 -19.22
CA ASN A 239 -2.25 9.58 -19.14
C ASN A 239 -3.17 10.32 -18.16
N LEU A 240 -4.47 10.06 -18.24
CA LEU A 240 -5.49 10.50 -17.28
C LEU A 240 -6.11 9.26 -16.61
N TYR A 241 -6.71 9.44 -15.45
CA TYR A 241 -7.47 8.41 -14.74
C TYR A 241 -8.81 8.94 -14.23
N ASN A 242 -9.79 8.04 -14.19
CA ASN A 242 -11.04 8.27 -13.48
C ASN A 242 -10.79 8.14 -11.98
N LEU A 243 -11.09 9.19 -11.23
CA LEU A 243 -10.89 9.27 -9.78
C LEU A 243 -12.20 8.97 -9.04
N TYR A 244 -12.14 8.03 -8.11
CA TYR A 244 -13.23 7.70 -7.20
C TYR A 244 -12.75 7.92 -5.75
N PRO A 245 -12.93 9.14 -5.19
CA PRO A 245 -12.63 9.42 -3.80
C PRO A 245 -13.31 8.39 -2.89
N THR A 246 -12.55 7.82 -1.96
CA THR A 246 -12.99 6.75 -1.04
C THR A 246 -13.42 5.42 -1.69
N GLY A 247 -13.69 5.38 -3.00
CA GLY A 247 -14.17 4.20 -3.71
C GLY A 247 -15.63 3.82 -3.44
N THR A 248 -16.40 4.67 -2.74
CA THR A 248 -17.81 4.45 -2.35
C THR A 248 -18.83 4.72 -3.45
N SER A 249 -18.38 5.15 -4.64
CA SER A 249 -19.21 5.38 -5.82
C SER A 249 -18.75 4.52 -6.99
N LEU A 250 -19.69 4.06 -7.82
CA LEU A 250 -19.40 3.43 -9.12
C LEU A 250 -19.26 4.45 -10.25
N VAL A 251 -19.56 5.72 -9.98
CA VAL A 251 -19.39 6.84 -10.92
C VAL A 251 -18.19 7.67 -10.47
N PRO A 252 -17.21 7.96 -11.35
CA PRO A 252 -16.06 8.76 -10.99
C PRO A 252 -16.45 10.21 -10.75
N ASN A 253 -15.73 10.86 -9.83
CA ASN A 253 -15.93 12.27 -9.51
C ASN A 253 -15.19 13.18 -10.49
N GLU A 254 -14.05 12.74 -10.99
CA GLU A 254 -13.14 13.53 -11.80
C GLU A 254 -12.39 12.64 -12.80
N LEU A 255 -12.03 13.20 -13.96
CA LEU A 255 -11.05 12.66 -14.88
C LEU A 255 -9.83 13.60 -14.85
N THR A 256 -8.71 13.13 -14.31
CA THR A 256 -7.53 13.97 -14.04
C THR A 256 -6.23 13.15 -14.16
N ASP A 257 -5.08 13.81 -14.16
CA ASP A 257 -3.76 13.17 -14.06
C ASP A 257 -3.13 13.31 -12.68
N MET A 258 -3.76 14.07 -11.76
CA MET A 258 -3.21 14.36 -10.45
C MET A 258 -4.30 14.47 -9.38
N VAL A 259 -4.02 13.95 -8.19
CA VAL A 259 -4.85 14.11 -6.99
C VAL A 259 -4.00 14.49 -5.79
N THR A 260 -4.49 15.39 -4.94
CA THR A 260 -3.89 15.75 -3.64
C THR A 260 -4.72 15.17 -2.51
N MET A 261 -4.07 14.63 -1.48
CA MET A 261 -4.69 13.82 -0.43
C MET A 261 -4.06 14.14 0.93
N SER A 262 -4.87 14.44 1.95
CA SER A 262 -4.48 14.53 3.35
C SER A 262 -4.32 13.13 3.96
N GLN A 263 -3.76 13.02 5.18
CA GLN A 263 -3.64 11.73 5.86
C GLN A 263 -5.01 11.06 6.03
N GLY A 264 -5.09 9.74 5.78
CA GLY A 264 -6.31 8.96 5.84
C GLY A 264 -7.23 9.11 4.62
N GLU A 265 -6.99 10.07 3.74
CA GLU A 265 -7.66 10.13 2.44
C GLU A 265 -7.18 9.00 1.54
N ARG A 266 -8.09 8.54 0.68
CA ARG A 266 -7.90 7.38 -0.21
C ARG A 266 -8.79 7.51 -1.43
N ALA A 267 -8.40 6.88 -2.53
CA ALA A 267 -9.18 6.86 -3.76
C ALA A 267 -8.93 5.59 -4.58
N ILE A 268 -9.87 5.27 -5.46
CA ILE A 268 -9.63 4.33 -6.56
C ILE A 268 -9.27 5.16 -7.81
N LEU A 269 -8.20 4.78 -8.50
CA LEU A 269 -7.80 5.34 -9.79
C LEU A 269 -8.02 4.28 -10.86
N GLU A 270 -8.75 4.60 -11.93
CA GLU A 270 -8.94 3.68 -13.06
C GLU A 270 -8.47 4.30 -14.38
N PHE A 271 -7.58 3.62 -15.10
CA PHE A 271 -7.04 4.08 -16.39
C PHE A 271 -6.65 2.93 -17.31
N THR A 272 -6.45 3.25 -18.58
CA THR A 272 -5.86 2.35 -19.59
C THR A 272 -4.73 3.10 -20.31
N TYR A 273 -3.65 2.41 -20.68
CA TYR A 273 -2.65 2.99 -21.58
C TYR A 273 -2.92 2.56 -23.01
N ASN A 274 -2.93 3.52 -23.94
CA ASN A 274 -3.12 3.28 -25.37
C ASN A 274 -1.81 3.03 -26.13
N TYR A 275 -0.68 3.38 -25.52
CA TYR A 275 0.65 3.29 -26.12
C TYR A 275 1.58 2.52 -25.19
N THR A 276 2.45 1.71 -25.78
CA THR A 276 3.53 1.02 -25.05
C THR A 276 4.62 2.01 -24.66
N GLY A 277 5.36 1.71 -23.61
CA GLY A 277 6.48 2.53 -23.16
C GLY A 277 6.59 2.59 -21.65
N VAL A 278 7.57 3.36 -21.19
CA VAL A 278 7.82 3.59 -19.77
C VAL A 278 7.23 4.94 -19.37
N TYR A 279 6.33 4.94 -18.40
CA TYR A 279 5.63 6.12 -17.89
C TYR A 279 5.89 6.28 -16.41
N MET A 280 6.25 7.49 -15.98
CA MET A 280 6.49 7.76 -14.56
C MET A 280 5.18 7.99 -13.80
N PHE A 281 5.17 7.63 -12.54
CA PHE A 281 4.21 8.11 -11.56
C PHE A 281 4.96 8.51 -10.29
N HIS A 282 4.55 9.60 -9.65
CA HIS A 282 5.25 10.11 -8.47
C HIS A 282 4.38 11.08 -7.67
N ALA A 283 4.84 11.46 -6.48
CA ALA A 283 4.28 12.61 -5.78
C ALA A 283 4.56 13.91 -6.54
N HIS A 284 3.53 14.72 -6.78
CA HIS A 284 3.71 16.03 -7.42
C HIS A 284 4.18 17.13 -6.44
N LYS A 285 4.44 16.77 -5.17
CA LYS A 285 5.35 17.51 -4.29
C LYS A 285 6.77 16.99 -4.55
N THR A 286 7.58 17.80 -5.24
CA THR A 286 8.88 17.38 -5.80
C THR A 286 9.83 16.83 -4.75
N GLU A 287 9.83 17.42 -3.56
CA GLU A 287 10.61 16.93 -2.40
C GLU A 287 10.35 15.44 -2.13
N PHE A 288 9.09 15.02 -2.11
CA PHE A 288 8.74 13.62 -1.80
C PHE A 288 9.20 12.68 -2.91
N ALA A 289 9.12 13.13 -4.16
CA ALA A 289 9.61 12.37 -5.30
C ALA A 289 11.14 12.23 -5.28
N GLU A 290 11.87 13.30 -4.93
CA GLU A 290 13.32 13.31 -4.81
C GLU A 290 13.83 12.56 -3.57
N LYS A 291 12.98 12.34 -2.56
CA LYS A 291 13.26 11.55 -1.35
C LYS A 291 12.68 10.12 -1.40
N GLY A 292 12.17 9.65 -2.55
CA GLY A 292 11.88 8.23 -2.77
C GLY A 292 10.56 7.88 -3.42
N TRP A 293 9.55 8.75 -3.37
CA TRP A 293 8.26 8.43 -3.96
C TRP A 293 8.21 8.76 -5.43
N THR A 294 8.75 7.84 -6.19
CA THR A 294 8.66 7.81 -7.63
C THR A 294 8.70 6.37 -8.11
N GLY A 295 8.10 6.13 -9.26
CA GLY A 295 8.02 4.81 -9.85
C GLY A 295 7.71 4.88 -11.33
N LEU A 296 7.84 3.72 -11.99
CA LEU A 296 7.61 3.58 -13.41
C LEU A 296 6.55 2.52 -13.66
N PHE A 297 5.64 2.77 -14.59
CA PHE A 297 4.88 1.74 -15.29
C PHE A 297 5.62 1.38 -16.58
N ASN A 298 5.77 0.09 -16.84
CA ASN A 298 6.26 -0.43 -18.12
C ASN A 298 5.07 -1.06 -18.86
N VAL A 299 4.57 -0.34 -19.87
CA VAL A 299 3.40 -0.74 -20.65
C VAL A 299 3.86 -1.59 -21.84
N LYS A 300 3.47 -2.86 -21.83
CA LYS A 300 3.82 -3.84 -22.87
C LYS A 300 2.61 -4.20 -23.75
N ASP A 301 2.88 -4.62 -24.98
CA ASP A 301 1.87 -5.29 -25.79
C ASP A 301 1.68 -6.73 -25.29
N SER A 302 0.42 -7.21 -25.25
CA SER A 302 0.08 -8.55 -24.77
C SER A 302 0.76 -9.68 -25.58
N SER A 303 1.10 -9.42 -26.85
CA SER A 303 1.74 -10.37 -27.75
C SER A 303 3.23 -10.62 -27.48
N GLU A 304 3.92 -9.78 -26.71
CA GLU A 304 5.34 -10.00 -26.40
C GLU A 304 5.56 -11.12 -25.37
N ASN A 305 4.56 -11.40 -24.52
CA ASN A 305 4.60 -12.54 -23.60
C ASN A 305 4.43 -13.87 -24.34
N ASP A 306 3.63 -13.93 -25.41
CA ASP A 306 3.39 -15.16 -26.18
C ASP A 306 4.62 -15.59 -27.00
N ILE A 307 5.45 -14.64 -27.44
CA ILE A 307 6.65 -14.94 -28.25
C ILE A 307 7.74 -15.63 -27.40
N LYS A 308 7.87 -15.28 -26.11
CA LYS A 308 8.83 -15.95 -25.21
C LYS A 308 8.41 -17.38 -24.86
N THR A 309 7.11 -17.64 -24.72
CA THR A 309 6.58 -18.98 -24.47
C THR A 309 6.62 -19.86 -25.73
N ALA A 310 6.39 -19.27 -26.91
CA ALA A 310 6.51 -19.99 -28.18
C ALA A 310 7.98 -20.34 -28.49
N THR A 311 8.94 -19.43 -28.32
CA THR A 311 10.35 -19.71 -28.62
C THR A 311 11.01 -20.73 -27.68
N ALA A 312 10.50 -20.90 -26.45
CA ALA A 312 10.91 -21.98 -25.56
C ALA A 312 10.44 -23.39 -26.00
N SER A 313 9.36 -23.49 -26.80
CA SER A 313 8.84 -24.78 -27.28
C SER A 313 9.38 -25.21 -28.65
N PHE A 314 10.11 -24.33 -29.36
CA PHE A 314 10.76 -24.64 -30.64
C PHE A 314 12.28 -24.93 -30.52
N GLY A 315 12.84 -24.93 -29.30
CA GLY A 315 14.28 -25.16 -29.04
C GLY A 315 14.69 -26.61 -28.74
N GLU A 316 13.74 -27.54 -28.63
CA GLU A 316 14.03 -28.98 -28.41
C GLU A 316 13.49 -29.82 -29.56
N LYS A 317 14.22 -29.87 -30.68
CA LYS A 317 14.20 -30.99 -31.63
C LYS A 317 15.55 -31.19 -32.28
#